data_AF-A0A8T4N5E9-F1
#
_entry.id   AF-A0A8T4N5E9-F1
#
_cell.length_a   1.000
_cell.length_b   1.000
_cell.length_c   1.000
_cell.angle_alpha   90.00
_cell.angle_beta   90.00
_cell.angle_gamma   90.00
#
_symmetry.space_group_name_H-M   'P 1'
#
loop_
_entity.id
_entity.type
_entity.pdbx_description
1 polymer ?
#
loop_
_entity_poly.entity_id
_entity_poly.type
_entity_poly.pdbx_seq_one_letter_code
_entity_poly.pdbx_strand_id
1 'polypeptide(L)' 'MDVDVDYLIEKARKYKMTEEEQEEQRKSFAYGNAVIENHNITRELINKVADGILGK' A
#
# COMPACT_ATOMS: atom_id res chain seq x y z
N MET A 1 2.35 -26.92 8.91
CA MET A 1 3.82 -26.73 8.93
C MET A 1 3.99 -25.27 9.25
N ASP A 2 4.34 -24.94 10.50
CA ASP A 2 4.50 -23.55 10.91
C ASP A 2 5.76 -23.01 10.24
N VAL A 3 5.59 -21.99 9.40
CA VAL A 3 6.71 -21.25 8.83
C VAL A 3 7.21 -20.29 9.89
N ASP A 4 8.50 -20.40 10.20
CA ASP A 4 9.17 -19.52 11.14
C ASP A 4 9.11 -18.05 10.69
N VAL A 5 8.84 -17.15 11.63
CA VAL A 5 8.77 -15.70 11.38
C VAL A 5 10.11 -15.18 10.86
N ASP A 6 11.22 -15.67 11.39
CA ASP A 6 12.56 -15.25 10.95
C ASP A 6 12.81 -15.64 9.49
N TYR A 7 12.33 -16.82 9.08
CA TYR A 7 12.38 -17.25 7.69
C TYR A 7 11.58 -16.31 6.77
N LEU A 8 10.37 -15.90 7.18
CA LEU A 8 9.53 -15.01 6.40
C LEU A 8 10.14 -13.60 6.26
N ILE A 9 10.73 -13.07 7.35
CA ILE A 9 11.43 -11.78 7.33
C ILE A 9 12.60 -11.81 6.34
N GLU A 10 13.41 -12.87 6.36
CA GLU A 10 14.55 -13.01 5.45
C GLU A 10 14.12 -13.12 3.97
N LYS A 11 12.96 -13.72 3.71
CA LYS A 11 12.37 -13.75 2.36
C LYS A 11 11.86 -12.38 1.93
N ALA A 12 11.12 -11.68 2.80
CA ALA A 12 10.58 -10.36 2.51
C ALA A 12 11.69 -9.33 2.21
N ARG A 13 12.80 -9.35 2.97
CA ARG A 13 13.95 -8.45 2.75
C ARG A 13 14.58 -8.57 1.36
N LYS A 14 14.53 -9.76 0.75
CA LYS A 14 15.15 -10.06 -0.55
C LYS A 14 14.17 -9.89 -1.72
N TYR A 15 12.88 -9.70 -1.42
CA TYR A 15 11.86 -9.52 -2.43
C TYR A 15 12.03 -8.17 -3.12
N LYS A 16 12.08 -8.17 -4.45
CA LYS A 16 12.04 -6.96 -5.26
C LYS A 16 10.63 -6.79 -5.78
N MET A 17 9.93 -5.79 -5.25
CA MET A 17 8.58 -5.50 -5.70
C MET A 17 8.57 -5.03 -7.16
N THR A 18 7.58 -5.49 -7.91
CA THR A 18 7.27 -4.94 -9.24
C THR A 18 6.79 -3.49 -9.13
N GLU A 19 6.75 -2.77 -10.24
CA GLU A 19 6.23 -1.39 -10.26
C GLU A 19 4.75 -1.34 -9.82
N GLU A 20 3.95 -2.33 -10.23
CA GLU A 20 2.55 -2.47 -9.83
C GLU A 20 2.42 -2.70 -8.31
N GLU A 21 3.24 -3.59 -7.75
CA GLU A 21 3.22 -3.85 -6.30
C GLU A 21 3.66 -2.64 -5.48
N GLN A 22 4.66 -1.89 -5.95
CA GLN A 22 5.09 -0.64 -5.31
C GLN A 22 3.97 0.40 -5.33
N GLU A 23 3.25 0.50 -6.45
CA GLU A 23 2.14 1.44 -6.58
C GLU A 23 0.96 1.06 -5.67
N GLU A 24 0.59 -0.22 -5.61
CA GLU A 24 -0.45 -0.70 -4.71
C GLU A 24 -0.05 -0.55 -3.22
N GLN A 25 1.24 -0.73 -2.90
CA GLN A 25 1.75 -0.43 -1.57
C GLN A 25 1.62 1.07 -1.25
N ARG A 26 2.03 1.95 -2.18
CA ARG A 26 1.91 3.41 -2.03
C ARG A 26 0.47 3.84 -1.78
N LYS A 27 -0.48 3.35 -2.58
CA LYS A 27 -1.93 3.60 -2.40
C LYS A 27 -2.43 3.08 -1.05
N SER A 28 -1.99 1.90 -0.65
CA SER A 28 -2.39 1.30 0.63
C SER A 28 -1.89 2.12 1.84
N PHE A 29 -0.66 2.63 1.80
CA PHE A 29 -0.15 3.54 2.83
C PHE A 29 -0.91 4.87 2.84
N ALA A 30 -1.15 5.46 1.67
CA ALA A 30 -1.91 6.71 1.57
C ALA A 30 -3.32 6.55 2.15
N TYR A 31 -4.02 5.45 1.81
CA TYR A 31 -5.33 5.14 2.38
C TYR A 31 -5.26 4.89 3.88
N GLY A 32 -4.33 4.06 4.36
CA GLY A 32 -4.19 3.75 5.78
C GLY A 32 -3.98 4.99 6.63
N ASN A 33 -3.05 5.87 6.22
CA ASN A 33 -2.80 7.12 6.94
C ASN A 33 -4.03 8.04 6.90
N ALA A 34 -4.67 8.16 5.74
CA ALA A 34 -5.76 9.11 5.54
C ALA A 34 -7.08 8.68 6.23
N VAL A 35 -7.40 7.39 6.23
CA VAL A 35 -8.65 6.88 6.82
C VAL A 35 -8.63 6.93 8.35
N ILE A 36 -7.45 6.80 8.97
CA ILE A 36 -7.27 6.96 10.41
C ILE A 36 -7.68 8.37 10.84
N GLU A 37 -7.29 9.39 10.06
CA GLU A 37 -7.62 10.80 10.33
C GLU A 37 -9.05 11.15 9.89
N ASN A 38 -9.55 10.55 8.81
CA ASN A 38 -10.87 10.83 8.27
C ASN A 38 -11.50 9.60 7.63
N HIS A 39 -12.48 9.02 8.33
CA HIS A 39 -13.21 7.83 7.90
C HIS A 39 -14.03 8.01 6.61
N ASN A 40 -14.26 9.25 6.15
CA ASN A 40 -14.92 9.50 4.87
C ASN A 40 -13.97 9.30 3.67
N ILE A 41 -12.66 9.20 3.91
CA ILE A 41 -11.70 8.90 2.85
C ILE A 41 -11.85 7.43 2.46
N THR A 42 -12.05 7.20 1.16
CA THR A 42 -12.24 5.87 0.59
C THR A 42 -11.02 5.44 -0.24
N ARG A 43 -10.87 4.13 -0.46
CA ARG A 43 -9.85 3.61 -1.39
C ARG A 43 -10.03 4.17 -2.81
N GLU A 44 -11.27 4.33 -3.26
CA GLU A 44 -11.56 4.91 -4.57
C GLU A 44 -11.07 6.36 -4.68
N LEU A 45 -11.23 7.16 -3.61
CA LEU A 45 -10.72 8.53 -3.57
C LEU A 45 -9.19 8.55 -3.71
N ILE A 46 -8.49 7.68 -2.99
CA ILE A 46 -7.03 7.56 -3.07
C ILE A 46 -6.59 7.14 -4.47
N ASN A 47 -7.29 6.20 -5.11
CA ASN A 47 -7.00 5.80 -6.49
C ASN A 47 -7.14 6.98 -7.45
N LYS A 48 -8.22 7.76 -7.35
CA LYS A 48 -8.42 8.96 -8.18
C LYS A 48 -7.31 10.00 -7.98
N VAL A 49 -6.81 10.17 -6.76
CA VAL A 49 -5.67 11.07 -6.50
C VAL A 49 -4.37 10.51 -7.07
N ALA A 50 -4.11 9.21 -6.89
CA ALA A 50 -2.94 8.52 -7.44
C ALA A 50 -2.88 8.60 -8.96
N ASP A 51 -4.03 8.49 -9.62
CA ASP A 51 -4.20 8.60 -11.08
C ASP A 51 -4.16 10.06 -11.58
N GLY A 52 -4.02 11.04 -10.67
CA GLY A 52 -3.94 12.47 -11.01
C GLY A 52 -5.28 13.12 -11.38
N ILE A 53 -6.41 12.45 -11.11
CA ILE A 53 -7.75 12.92 -11.47
C ILE A 53 -8.21 14.09 -10.58
N LEU A 54 -7.69 14.19 -9.34
CA LEU A 54 -8.14 15.15 -8.32
C LEU A 54 -7.07 16.15 -7.85
N GLY A 55 -6.02 16.41 -8.64
CA GLY A 55 -4.91 17.26 -8.22
C GLY A 55 -4.28 18.10 -9.33
N LYS A 56 -5.08 18.94 -10.00
CA LYS A 56 -4.58 20.05 -10.84
C LYS A 56 -4.64 21.37 -10.11
#